data_AF-A0A0A9YMZ1-F1
#
_entry.id   AF-A0A0A9YMZ1-F1
#
_cell.length_a   1.000
_cell.length_b   1.000
_cell.length_c   1.000
_cell.angle_alpha   90.00
_cell.angle_beta   90.00
_cell.angle_gamma   90.00
#
_symmetry.space_group_name_H-M   'P 1'
#
loop_
_entity.id
_entity.type
_entity.pdbx_description
1 polymer ?
#
loop_
_entity_poly.entity_id
_entity_poly.type
_entity_poly.pdbx_seq_one_letter_code
_entity_poly.pdbx_strand_id
1 'polypeptide(L)'
;MEGVKYIYGHHLMPSFKTGELGVKNGVLTSASDSFNAVIKGKGGHASTPHLLLDPVPIAAEVVMAIQTIVSRKVDPQQPVVISIPTMTTGPNESNNVIPNEVKLMGTIRTFDNVVRK
;
A
#
# COMPACT_ATOMS: atom_id res chain seq x y z
N MET A 1 -3.86 -7.06 -29.90
CA MET A 1 -3.43 -5.75 -30.42
C MET A 1 -2.70 -5.86 -31.77
N GLU A 2 -2.84 -6.98 -32.50
CA GLU A 2 -2.21 -7.11 -33.82
C GLU A 2 -2.77 -6.07 -34.80
N GLY A 3 -1.89 -5.35 -35.50
CA GLY A 3 -2.27 -4.35 -36.49
C GLY A 3 -2.54 -2.92 -35.98
N VAL A 4 -2.49 -2.65 -34.67
CA VAL A 4 -2.72 -1.30 -34.12
C VAL A 4 -1.46 -0.43 -34.26
N LYS A 5 -1.58 0.72 -34.92
CA LYS A 5 -0.47 1.69 -35.09
C LYS A 5 -0.34 2.70 -33.94
N TYR A 6 -1.45 3.17 -33.39
CA TYR A 6 -1.47 4.15 -32.29
C TYR A 6 -2.65 3.88 -31.36
N ILE A 7 -2.48 4.19 -30.08
CA ILE A 7 -3.52 4.14 -29.06
C ILE A 7 -3.58 5.53 -28.42
N TYR A 8 -4.78 6.07 -28.29
CA TYR A 8 -5.03 7.34 -27.62
C TYR A 8 -5.97 7.10 -26.44
N GLY A 9 -5.72 7.80 -25.35
CA GLY A 9 -6.58 7.82 -24.17
C GLY A 9 -6.55 9.21 -23.56
N HIS A 10 -7.66 9.62 -22.94
CA HIS A 10 -7.76 10.88 -22.22
C HIS A 10 -8.39 10.65 -20.85
N HIS A 11 -8.05 11.50 -19.89
CA HIS A 11 -8.67 11.52 -18.57
C HIS A 11 -9.04 12.96 -18.25
N LEU A 12 -10.25 13.19 -17.75
CA LEU A 12 -10.64 14.52 -17.28
C LEU A 12 -9.83 14.86 -16.04
N MET A 13 -9.16 16.01 -16.06
CA MET A 13 -8.35 16.48 -14.94
C MET A 13 -8.97 17.76 -14.37
N PRO A 14 -9.58 17.72 -13.17
CA PRO A 14 -10.26 18.88 -12.59
C PRO A 14 -9.36 20.10 -12.35
N SER A 15 -8.04 19.89 -12.30
CA SER A 15 -7.08 20.98 -12.10
C SER A 15 -6.80 21.81 -13.35
N PHE A 16 -7.28 21.40 -14.53
CA PHE A 16 -7.17 22.15 -15.79
C PHE A 16 -8.45 22.93 -16.07
N LYS A 17 -8.33 24.08 -16.73
CA LYS A 17 -9.53 24.82 -17.15
C LYS A 17 -10.22 24.07 -18.29
N THR A 18 -11.54 24.18 -18.35
CA THR A 18 -12.31 23.63 -19.46
C THR A 18 -11.79 24.18 -20.79
N GLY A 19 -11.55 23.29 -21.75
CA GLY A 19 -11.00 23.62 -23.07
C GLY A 19 -9.48 23.52 -23.17
N GLU A 20 -8.77 23.30 -22.06
CA GLU A 20 -7.32 23.06 -22.08
C GLU A 20 -6.99 21.57 -22.26
N LEU A 21 -5.94 21.28 -23.05
CA LEU A 21 -5.41 19.94 -23.25
C LEU A 21 -3.94 19.90 -22.80
N GLY A 22 -3.63 19.06 -21.82
CA GLY A 22 -2.26 18.77 -21.42
C GLY A 22 -1.75 17.48 -22.05
N VAL A 23 -0.58 17.52 -22.69
CA VAL A 23 0.14 16.33 -23.16
C VAL A 23 1.57 16.36 -22.64
N LYS A 24 2.12 15.19 -22.32
CA LYS A 24 3.51 15.02 -21.90
C LYS A 24 4.11 13.86 -22.68
N ASN A 25 5.30 14.06 -23.22
CA ASN A 25 6.08 12.96 -23.78
C ASN A 25 6.66 12.09 -22.65
N GLY A 26 6.54 10.78 -22.78
CA GLY A 26 6.99 9.81 -21.77
C GLY A 26 5.94 9.55 -20.67
N VAL A 27 6.40 9.14 -19.49
CA VAL A 27 5.52 8.73 -18.37
C VAL A 27 4.71 9.92 -17.84
N LEU A 28 3.38 9.82 -17.91
CA LEU A 28 2.44 10.83 -17.41
C LEU A 28 2.03 10.57 -15.95
N THR A 29 1.77 9.32 -15.57
CA THR A 29 1.31 8.91 -14.23
C THR A 29 2.14 7.76 -13.68
N SER A 30 2.15 7.61 -12.35
CA SER A 30 2.80 6.48 -11.69
C SER A 30 2.04 5.17 -11.90
N ALA A 31 2.79 4.07 -11.93
CA ALA A 31 2.25 2.74 -11.79
C ALA A 31 1.64 2.54 -10.40
N SER A 32 0.60 1.73 -10.31
CA SER A 32 -0.14 1.43 -9.09
C SER A 32 -0.17 -0.08 -8.87
N ASP A 33 0.45 -0.54 -7.79
CA ASP A 33 0.29 -1.89 -7.27
C ASP A 33 -0.46 -1.88 -5.94
N SER A 34 -1.11 -2.99 -5.63
CA SER A 34 -1.77 -3.24 -4.35
C SER A 34 -1.30 -4.55 -3.75
N PHE A 35 -1.28 -4.62 -2.42
CA PHE A 35 -0.97 -5.84 -1.68
C PHE A 35 -1.89 -5.99 -0.47
N ASN A 36 -2.09 -7.25 -0.07
CA ASN A 36 -2.77 -7.61 1.16
C ASN A 36 -1.86 -8.54 1.96
N ALA A 37 -1.72 -8.28 3.24
CA ALA A 37 -0.95 -9.12 4.16
C ALA A 37 -1.80 -9.48 5.38
N VAL A 38 -1.63 -10.71 5.88
CA VAL A 38 -2.30 -11.20 7.08
C VAL A 38 -1.25 -11.68 8.07
N ILE A 39 -1.21 -11.06 9.23
CA ILE A 39 -0.35 -11.46 10.35
C ILE A 39 -1.20 -12.31 11.26
N LYS A 40 -0.84 -13.59 11.40
CA LYS A 40 -1.55 -14.56 12.23
C LYS A 40 -0.92 -14.64 13.61
N GLY A 41 -1.76 -14.69 14.62
CA GLY A 41 -1.41 -14.87 16.02
C GLY A 41 -2.28 -15.94 16.67
N LYS A 42 -2.54 -15.76 17.96
CA LYS A 42 -3.38 -16.63 18.79
C LYS A 42 -4.10 -15.75 19.79
N GLY A 43 -5.39 -15.55 19.56
CA GLY A 43 -6.24 -14.67 20.33
C GLY A 43 -6.77 -15.29 21.61
N GLY A 44 -7.36 -14.45 22.46
CA GLY A 44 -7.91 -14.85 23.76
C GLY A 44 -8.12 -13.65 24.69
N HIS A 45 -8.37 -13.90 25.97
CA HIS A 45 -8.64 -12.84 26.93
C HIS A 45 -7.38 -12.00 27.19
N ALA A 46 -7.51 -10.68 27.04
CA ALA A 46 -6.42 -9.72 27.19
C ALA A 46 -5.79 -9.67 28.61
N SER A 47 -6.40 -10.28 29.63
CA SER A 47 -5.83 -10.39 30.98
C SER A 47 -4.75 -11.48 31.10
N THR A 48 -4.64 -12.34 30.09
CA THR A 48 -3.68 -13.47 30.06
C THR A 48 -2.78 -13.44 28.81
N PRO A 49 -2.12 -12.32 28.50
CA PRO A 49 -1.40 -12.15 27.24
C PRO A 49 -0.23 -13.15 27.09
N HIS A 50 0.35 -13.61 28.19
CA HIS A 50 1.44 -14.59 28.21
C HIS A 50 1.05 -15.99 27.68
N LEU A 51 -0.25 -16.28 27.50
CA LEU A 51 -0.75 -17.53 26.90
C LEU A 51 -1.05 -17.39 25.41
N LEU A 52 -0.90 -16.18 24.87
CA LEU A 52 -1.38 -15.74 23.57
C LEU A 52 -0.22 -15.31 22.67
N LEU A 53 -0.52 -15.13 21.38
CA LEU A 53 0.40 -14.56 20.41
C LEU A 53 -0.29 -13.33 19.82
N ASP A 54 -0.02 -12.17 20.39
CA ASP A 54 -0.69 -10.93 20.00
C ASP A 54 -0.16 -10.42 18.64
N PRO A 55 -0.98 -10.42 17.57
CA PRO A 55 -0.54 -9.96 16.26
C PRO A 55 -0.51 -8.43 16.13
N VAL A 56 -1.10 -7.66 17.07
CA VAL A 56 -1.24 -6.20 16.94
C VAL A 56 0.12 -5.48 17.06
N PRO A 57 0.95 -5.70 18.10
CA PRO A 57 2.28 -5.10 18.15
C PRO A 57 3.18 -5.51 16.98
N ILE A 58 3.07 -6.77 16.54
CA ILE A 58 3.81 -7.29 15.38
C ILE A 58 3.41 -6.54 14.11
N ALA A 59 2.11 -6.30 13.90
CA ALA A 59 1.64 -5.52 12.76
C ALA A 59 2.17 -4.09 12.77
N ALA A 60 2.21 -3.44 13.94
CA ALA A 60 2.78 -2.11 14.08
C ALA A 60 4.28 -2.09 13.71
N GLU A 61 5.07 -3.07 14.20
CA GLU A 61 6.48 -3.20 13.83
C GLU A 61 6.68 -3.42 12.33
N VAL A 62 5.86 -4.27 11.71
CA VAL A 62 5.89 -4.51 10.27
C VAL A 62 5.59 -3.24 9.49
N VAL A 63 4.56 -2.48 9.88
CA VAL A 63 4.20 -1.20 9.25
C VAL A 63 5.38 -0.23 9.33
N MET A 64 6.00 -0.09 10.50
CA MET A 64 7.17 0.78 10.69
C MET A 64 8.38 0.32 9.87
N ALA A 65 8.66 -0.98 9.85
CA ALA A 65 9.73 -1.55 9.05
C ALA A 65 9.53 -1.31 7.55
N ILE A 66 8.30 -1.39 7.04
CA ILE A 66 7.98 -1.10 5.63
C ILE A 66 8.36 0.35 5.27
N GLN A 67 8.17 1.32 6.17
CA GLN A 67 8.54 2.72 5.90
C GLN A 67 10.05 2.90 5.68
N THR A 68 10.86 1.98 6.21
CA THR A 68 12.32 1.99 5.98
C THR A 68 12.70 1.63 4.55
N ILE A 69 11.84 0.93 3.81
CA ILE A 69 12.13 0.54 2.42
C ILE A 69 12.33 1.78 1.56
N VAL A 70 11.38 2.72 1.60
CA VAL A 70 11.48 3.96 0.81
C VAL A 70 12.67 4.82 1.28
N SER A 71 12.90 4.91 2.59
CA SER A 71 13.94 5.80 3.14
C SER A 71 15.36 5.22 3.15
N ARG A 72 15.54 3.91 2.95
CA ARG A 72 16.85 3.23 3.06
C ARG A 72 17.19 2.26 1.92
N LYS A 73 16.21 1.79 1.15
CA LYS A 73 16.41 0.76 0.11
C LYS A 73 16.09 1.25 -1.31
N VAL A 74 15.52 2.44 -1.45
CA VAL A 74 15.21 3.06 -2.74
C VAL A 74 16.20 4.21 -2.99
N ASP A 75 16.67 4.36 -4.23
CA ASP A 75 17.46 5.53 -4.65
C ASP A 75 16.64 6.80 -4.38
N PRO A 76 17.14 7.77 -3.61
CA PRO A 76 16.39 8.99 -3.27
C PRO A 76 15.99 9.83 -4.48
N GLN A 77 16.59 9.62 -5.66
CA GLN A 77 16.19 10.27 -6.91
C GLN A 77 14.99 9.60 -7.58
N GLN A 78 14.59 8.40 -7.13
CA GLN A 78 13.48 7.64 -7.67
C GLN A 78 12.22 7.86 -6.81
N PRO A 79 11.13 8.43 -7.38
CA PRO A 79 9.93 8.67 -6.61
C PRO A 79 9.14 7.37 -6.42
N VAL A 80 9.12 6.89 -5.18
CA VAL A 80 8.39 5.70 -4.73
C VAL A 80 7.56 6.04 -3.49
N VAL A 81 6.32 5.54 -3.45
CA VAL A 81 5.45 5.66 -2.27
C VAL A 81 4.94 4.27 -1.92
N ILE A 82 5.01 3.92 -0.64
CA ILE A 82 4.32 2.76 -0.07
C ILE A 82 3.36 3.29 0.97
N SER A 83 2.08 2.94 0.85
CA SER A 83 1.04 3.35 1.80
C SER A 83 0.33 2.13 2.33
N ILE A 84 0.01 2.14 3.62
CA ILE A 84 -0.79 1.09 4.30
C ILE A 84 -2.03 1.78 4.87
N PRO A 85 -3.04 2.07 4.03
CA PRO A 85 -4.24 2.77 4.47
C PRO A 85 -5.14 1.94 5.39
N THR A 86 -4.93 0.62 5.48
CA THR A 86 -5.78 -0.25 6.29
C THR A 86 -4.94 -1.16 7.17
N MET A 87 -5.23 -1.11 8.46
CA MET A 87 -4.84 -2.10 9.47
C MET A 87 -6.07 -2.41 10.30
N THR A 88 -6.55 -3.65 10.27
CA THR A 88 -7.78 -4.07 10.96
C THR A 88 -7.64 -5.46 11.54
N THR A 89 -8.33 -5.72 12.65
CA THR A 89 -8.41 -7.04 13.32
C THR A 89 -9.67 -7.82 12.91
N GLY A 90 -10.44 -7.29 11.95
CA GLY A 90 -11.70 -7.85 11.47
C GLY A 90 -12.92 -7.06 11.95
N PRO A 91 -14.15 -7.51 11.63
CA PRO A 91 -15.37 -6.75 11.93
C PRO A 91 -15.79 -6.78 13.40
N ASN A 92 -15.24 -7.69 14.21
CA ASN A 92 -15.63 -7.92 15.60
C ASN A 92 -14.53 -7.43 16.55
N GLU A 93 -14.36 -6.11 16.62
CA GLU A 93 -13.37 -5.48 17.49
C GLU A 93 -13.82 -5.53 18.96
N SER A 94 -12.85 -5.67 19.87
CA SER A 94 -13.09 -5.65 21.32
C SER A 94 -11.87 -5.06 22.03
N ASN A 95 -12.11 -4.41 23.18
CA ASN A 95 -11.06 -3.87 24.03
C ASN A 95 -10.48 -4.89 25.03
N ASN A 96 -11.10 -6.07 25.20
CA ASN A 96 -10.69 -7.08 26.18
C ASN A 96 -10.30 -8.45 25.58
N VAL A 97 -10.23 -8.52 24.24
CA VAL A 97 -9.84 -9.72 23.49
C VAL A 97 -8.66 -9.38 22.57
N ILE A 98 -7.59 -10.15 22.68
CA ILE A 98 -6.49 -10.15 21.69
C ILE A 98 -6.97 -10.93 20.46
N PRO A 99 -6.81 -10.39 19.24
CA PRO A 99 -7.32 -11.01 18.01
C PRO A 99 -6.45 -12.18 17.55
N ASN A 100 -7.01 -13.03 16.68
CA ASN A 100 -6.24 -14.12 16.03
C ASN A 100 -5.42 -13.64 14.84
N GLU A 101 -5.75 -12.49 14.25
CA GLU A 101 -5.03 -11.95 13.09
C GLU A 101 -5.17 -10.44 12.97
N VAL A 102 -4.25 -9.83 12.23
CA VAL A 102 -4.34 -8.46 11.71
C VAL A 102 -4.20 -8.50 10.20
N LYS A 103 -5.08 -7.79 9.50
CA LYS A 103 -5.01 -7.60 8.04
C LYS A 103 -4.47 -6.22 7.72
N LEU A 104 -3.48 -6.18 6.85
CA LEU A 104 -2.91 -4.98 6.27
C LEU A 104 -3.29 -4.92 4.79
N MET A 105 -3.80 -3.78 4.33
CA MET A 105 -3.97 -3.51 2.91
C MET A 105 -3.11 -2.33 2.54
N GLY A 106 -2.33 -2.48 1.48
CA GLY A 106 -1.35 -1.49 1.06
C GLY A 106 -1.35 -1.23 -0.43
N THR A 107 -0.78 -0.10 -0.79
CA THR A 107 -0.55 0.32 -2.17
C THR A 107 0.89 0.76 -2.36
N ILE A 108 1.41 0.52 -3.55
CA ILE A 108 2.74 0.93 -3.96
C ILE A 108 2.57 1.80 -5.21
N ARG A 109 3.32 2.90 -5.27
CA ARG A 109 3.40 3.80 -6.43
C ARG A 109 4.85 3.93 -6.86
N THR A 110 5.10 3.74 -8.15
CA THR A 110 6.43 3.87 -8.78
C THR A 110 6.29 4.63 -10.10
N PHE A 111 7.23 5.52 -10.44
CA PHE A 111 7.24 6.21 -11.74
C PHE A 111 8.08 5.50 -12.80
N ASP A 112 9.05 4.70 -12.39
CA ASP A 112 9.96 3.98 -13.29
C ASP A 112 9.90 2.47 -13.00
N ASN A 113 9.98 1.67 -14.05
CA ASN A 113 10.08 0.22 -13.96
C ASN A 113 11.42 -0.23 -13.36
N VAL A 114 12.47 0.61 -13.38
CA VAL A 114 13.79 0.28 -12.78
C VAL A 114 13.66 -0.06 -11.29
N VAL A 115 12.73 0.58 -10.59
CA VAL A 115 12.46 0.37 -9.16
C VAL A 115 11.40 -0.69 -8.88
N ARG A 116 10.66 -1.13 -9.91
CA ARG A 116 9.59 -2.12 -9.83
C ARG A 116 10.13 -3.49 -10.26
N LYS A 117 10.68 -4.24 -9.32
CA LYS A 117 11.23 -5.59 -9.51
C LYS A 117 10.30 -6.68 -8.98
#